data_AF-A0A976CT75-F1
#
_entry.id   AF-A0A976CT75-F1
#
_cell.length_a   1.000
_cell.length_b   1.000
_cell.length_c   1.000
_cell.angle_alpha   90.00
_cell.angle_beta   90.00
_cell.angle_gamma   90.00
#
_symmetry.space_group_name_H-M   'P 1'
#
loop_
_entity.id
_entity.type
_entity.pdbx_description
1 polymer ?
#
loop_
_entity_poly.entity_id
_entity_poly.type
_entity_poly.pdbx_seq_one_letter_code
_entity_poly.pdbx_strand_id
1 'polypeptide(L)' 'MIKDLKLKGSSEVLKVGTKSKPIRLVEGDHEISCKMDGIAIGLKACFVKKVMS' A
#
# COMPACT_ATOMS: atom_id res chain seq x y z
N MET A 1 6.56 2.53 0.22
CA MET A 1 5.98 3.13 -0.99
C MET A 1 7.08 3.83 -1.79
N ILE A 2 6.87 4.08 -3.08
CA ILE A 2 7.85 4.82 -3.92
C ILE A 2 7.60 6.34 -3.97
N LYS A 3 6.43 6.78 -3.51
CA LYS A 3 6.00 8.18 -3.47
C LYS A 3 5.11 8.39 -2.25
N ASP A 4 4.91 9.65 -1.88
CA ASP A 4 3.95 10.04 -0.85
C ASP A 4 2.53 9.83 -1.38
N LEU A 5 1.73 9.06 -0.64
CA LEU A 5 0.36 8.73 -1.00
C LEU A 5 -0.55 9.07 0.17
N LYS A 6 -1.55 9.92 -0.06
CA LYS A 6 -2.59 10.17 0.95
C LYS A 6 -3.66 9.10 0.84
N LEU A 7 -3.97 8.45 1.96
CA LEU A 7 -5.05 7.47 1.99
C LEU A 7 -6.39 8.20 1.94
N LYS A 8 -7.28 7.73 1.06
CA LYS A 8 -8.64 8.27 0.97
C LYS A 8 -9.47 7.58 2.06
N GLY A 9 -9.88 8.35 3.08
CA GLY A 9 -10.61 7.82 4.25
C GLY A 9 -9.81 7.79 5.55
N SER A 10 -8.51 8.13 5.52
CA SER A 10 -7.70 8.41 6.71
C SER A 10 -6.96 9.75 6.52
N SER A 11 -6.68 10.45 7.61
CA SER A 11 -5.80 11.64 7.56
C SER A 11 -4.32 11.26 7.45
N GLU A 12 -3.99 9.97 7.42
CA GLU A 12 -2.63 9.51 7.25
C GLU A 12 -2.10 9.68 5.82
N VAL A 13 -0.87 10.18 5.76
CA VAL A 13 -0.08 10.29 4.53
C VAL A 13 1.01 9.22 4.61
N LEU A 14 0.94 8.25 3.71
CA LEU A 14 1.96 7.23 3.55
C LEU A 14 3.15 7.86 2.85
N LYS A 15 4.20 8.16 3.61
CA LYS A 15 5.40 8.76 3.05
C LYS A 15 6.18 7.76 2.19
N VAL A 16 6.96 8.28 1.25
CA VAL A 16 7.96 7.48 0.55
C VAL A 16 8.84 6.72 1.56
N GLY A 17 9.13 5.44 1.28
CA GLY A 17 9.87 4.57 2.20
C GLY A 17 9.04 3.82 3.26
N THR A 18 7.76 4.17 3.45
CA THR A 18 6.87 3.44 4.37
C THR A 18 6.72 1.97 3.93
N LYS A 19 6.92 1.02 4.85
CA LYS A 19 6.82 -0.42 4.59
C LYS A 19 5.48 -0.92 5.12
N SER A 20 4.69 -1.60 4.28
CA SER A 20 3.45 -2.26 4.69
C SER A 20 3.63 -3.77 4.72
N LYS A 21 3.22 -4.41 5.83
CA LYS A 21 3.10 -5.87 6.03
C LYS A 21 1.95 -6.08 7.03
N PRO A 22 1.07 -7.09 6.85
CA PRO A 22 1.01 -8.10 5.80
C PRO A 22 0.43 -7.57 4.48
N ILE A 23 1.02 -7.98 3.35
CA ILE A 23 0.49 -7.72 2.00
C ILE A 23 -0.07 -9.01 1.41
N ARG A 24 -1.19 -8.90 0.69
CA ARG A 24 -1.82 -9.98 -0.07
C ARG A 24 -1.84 -9.59 -1.54
N LEU A 25 -1.28 -10.46 -2.37
CA LEU A 25 -1.39 -10.31 -3.82
C LEU A 25 -2.79 -10.79 -4.23
N VAL A 26 -3.45 -10.00 -5.05
CA VAL A 26 -4.81 -10.26 -5.54
C VAL A 26 -4.82 -10.03 -7.04
N GLU A 27 -5.52 -10.89 -7.76
CA GLU A 27 -5.70 -10.76 -9.20
C GLU A 27 -6.98 -9.94 -9.43
N GLY A 28 -6.84 -8.67 -9.85
CA GLY A 28 -7.95 -7.73 -9.99
C GLY A 28 -7.50 -6.30 -10.35
N ASP A 29 -8.39 -5.31 -10.13
CA ASP A 29 -8.15 -3.89 -10.45
C ASP A 29 -6.96 -3.28 -9.67
N HIS A 30 -6.68 -3.85 -8.50
CA HIS A 30 -5.52 -3.56 -7.66
C HIS A 30 -4.75 -4.85 -7.41
N GLU A 31 -3.50 -4.90 -7.86
CA GLU A 31 -2.63 -6.09 -7.75
C GLU A 31 -2.19 -6.38 -6.31
N ILE A 32 -2.14 -5.36 -5.45
CA ILE A 32 -1.66 -5.48 -4.07
C ILE A 32 -2.72 -4.98 -3.11
N SER A 33 -3.15 -5.85 -2.21
CA SER A 33 -3.99 -5.49 -1.08
C SER A 33 -3.15 -5.50 0.20
N CYS A 34 -3.22 -4.44 1.00
CA CYS A 34 -2.62 -4.42 2.33
C CYS A 34 -3.65 -3.98 3.37
N LYS A 35 -3.52 -4.47 4.60
CA LYS A 35 -4.31 -3.99 5.74
C LYS A 35 -3.48 -3.04 6.58
N MET A 36 -4.01 -1.86 6.85
CA MET A 36 -3.42 -0.88 7.76
C MET A 36 -4.54 -0.36 8.66
N ASP A 37 -4.38 -0.49 9.98
CA ASP A 37 -5.35 -0.04 10.98
C ASP A 37 -6.80 -0.51 10.73
N GLY A 38 -6.95 -1.78 10.32
CA GLY A 38 -8.25 -2.39 10.02
C GLY A 38 -8.86 -1.98 8.67
N ILE A 39 -8.26 -1.03 7.95
CA ILE A 39 -8.67 -0.59 6.63
C ILE A 39 -7.94 -1.42 5.56
N ALA A 40 -8.70 -1.98 4.62
CA ALA A 40 -8.15 -2.63 3.44
C ALA A 40 -7.79 -1.57 2.39
N ILE A 41 -6.52 -1.51 2.03
CA ILE A 41 -5.97 -0.56 1.07
C ILE A 41 -5.54 -1.34 -0.17
N GLY A 42 -6.14 -1.02 -1.31
CA GLY A 42 -5.71 -1.48 -2.62
C GLY A 42 -4.64 -0.56 -3.19
N LEU A 43 -3.47 -1.12 -3.52
CA LEU A 43 -2.36 -0.45 -4.17
C LEU A 43 -2.07 -1.13 -5.51
N LYS A 44 -1.76 -0.33 -6.52
CA LYS A 44 -1.23 -0.84 -7.81
C LYS A 44 0.27 -1.07 -7.71
N ALA A 45 0.79 -2.03 -8.48
CA ALA A 45 2.22 -2.32 -8.50
C ALA A 45 3.07 -1.09 -8.90
N CYS A 46 2.50 -0.16 -9.67
CA CYS A 46 3.17 1.09 -10.05
C CYS A 46 3.52 2.03 -8.87
N PHE A 47 2.95 1.86 -7.67
CA PHE A 47 3.17 2.74 -6.51
C PHE A 47 3.91 2.07 -5.35
N VAL A 48 4.30 0.82 -5.53
CA VAL A 48 4.95 -0.01 -4.53
C VAL A 48 6.21 -0.62 -5.13
N LYS A 49 7.22 -0.82 -4.29
CA LYS A 49 8.43 -1.53 -4.68
C LYS A 49 8.62 -2.67 -3.71
N LYS A 50 8.95 -3.86 -4.23
CA LYS A 50 9.34 -4.99 -3.39
C LYS A 50 10.62 -4.61 -2.65
N VAL A 51 10.51 -4.45 -1.35
CA VAL A 51 11.66 -4.28 -0.46
C VAL A 51 12.08 -5.67 -0.03
N MET A 52 13.15 -6.18 -0.60
CA MET A 52 13.84 -7.35 -0.06
C MET A 52 14.61 -6.87 1.16
N SER A 53 14.20 -7.33 2.35
CA SER A 53 14.91 -7.15 3.63
C SER A 53 15.13 -8.53 4.22
#